data_AF-A0A2E3N459-F1
#
_entry.id   AF-A0A2E3N459-F1
#
_cell.length_a   1.000
_cell.length_b   1.000
_cell.length_c   1.000
_cell.angle_alpha   90.00
_cell.angle_beta   90.00
_cell.angle_gamma   90.00
#
_symmetry.space_group_name_H-M   'P 1'
#
loop_
_entity.id
_entity.type
_entity.pdbx_description
1 polymer ?
#
loop_
_entity_poly.entity_id
_entity_poly.type
_entity_poly.pdbx_seq_one_letter_code
_entity_poly.pdbx_strand_id
1 'polypeptide(L)'
;MQDKPWNKHWIKRFKKDGTNSHKRFKKLSTGYPKFDIDKEIIDTVEFDEFIRIEKQRIPLFIGSQFGIHPRFNDIPNFFNGDRAFAILSKSLLSGNVSGLSLYEYKLEKNKYYKIHHYENS
;
A
#
# COMPACT_ATOMS: atom_id res chain seq x y z
N MET A 1 -9.63 -17.56 -4.93
CA MET A 1 -9.98 -16.78 -6.14
C MET A 1 -8.70 -16.47 -6.89
N GLN A 2 -8.63 -16.74 -8.19
CA GLN A 2 -7.47 -16.37 -9.02
C GLN A 2 -7.49 -14.87 -9.32
N ASP A 3 -6.33 -14.24 -9.24
CA ASP A 3 -6.15 -12.83 -9.58
C ASP A 3 -6.24 -12.61 -11.09
N LYS A 4 -6.92 -11.54 -11.50
CA LYS A 4 -7.20 -11.26 -12.91
C LYS A 4 -6.18 -10.24 -13.45
N PRO A 5 -5.73 -10.33 -14.72
CA PRO A 5 -4.68 -9.46 -15.27
C PRO A 5 -4.98 -7.95 -15.16
N TRP A 6 -6.25 -7.56 -15.24
CA TRP A 6 -6.68 -6.17 -15.11
C TRP A 6 -6.64 -5.62 -13.68
N ASN A 7 -6.39 -6.44 -12.66
CA ASN A 7 -6.19 -5.97 -11.27
C ASN A 7 -4.85 -5.21 -11.07
N LYS A 8 -4.05 -5.05 -12.14
CA LYS A 8 -2.69 -4.52 -12.10
C LYS A 8 -2.52 -3.24 -12.94
N HIS A 9 -3.59 -2.64 -13.47
CA HIS A 9 -3.50 -1.38 -14.24
C HIS A 9 -2.96 -0.22 -13.40
N TRP A 10 -3.27 -0.19 -12.11
CA TRP A 10 -2.73 0.80 -11.17
C TRP A 10 -1.18 0.77 -11.14
N ILE A 11 -0.55 -0.40 -11.35
CA ILE A 11 0.93 -0.53 -11.37
C ILE A 11 1.51 0.25 -12.55
N LYS A 12 0.89 0.15 -13.72
CA LYS A 12 1.33 0.89 -14.92
C LYS A 12 1.23 2.39 -14.70
N ARG A 13 0.16 2.85 -14.06
CA ARG A 13 -0.02 4.28 -13.73
C ARG A 13 1.00 4.74 -12.68
N PHE A 14 1.24 3.96 -11.63
CA PHE A 14 2.26 4.22 -10.63
C PHE A 14 3.67 4.30 -11.24
N LYS A 15 4.06 3.34 -12.09
CA LYS A 15 5.36 3.33 -12.77
C LYS A 15 5.55 4.50 -13.77
N LYS A 16 4.46 5.16 -14.21
CA LYS A 16 4.52 6.36 -15.08
C LYS A 16 4.56 7.67 -14.29
N ASP A 17 4.38 7.63 -12.97
CA ASP A 17 4.39 8.82 -12.13
C ASP A 17 5.81 9.41 -12.02
N GLY A 18 6.00 10.66 -12.41
CA GLY A 18 7.32 11.29 -12.38
C GLY A 18 7.93 11.40 -10.97
N THR A 19 7.09 11.38 -9.93
CA THR A 19 7.53 11.58 -8.53
C THR A 19 7.74 10.27 -7.78
N ASN A 20 6.94 9.23 -8.03
CA ASN A 20 6.90 8.01 -7.24
C ASN A 20 7.29 6.74 -8.01
N SER A 21 7.44 6.80 -9.34
CA SER A 21 7.75 5.63 -10.19
C SER A 21 8.98 4.83 -9.77
N HIS A 22 9.97 5.51 -9.16
CA HIS A 22 11.22 4.90 -8.72
C HIS A 22 11.11 4.23 -7.33
N LYS A 23 9.97 4.39 -6.64
CA LYS A 23 9.76 3.85 -5.29
C LYS A 23 9.23 2.42 -5.33
N ARG A 24 9.57 1.64 -4.31
CA ARG A 24 9.05 0.27 -4.10
C ARG A 24 8.09 0.23 -2.92
N PHE A 25 7.30 -0.82 -2.82
CA PHE A 25 6.38 -1.05 -1.72
C PHE A 25 6.93 -2.05 -0.72
N LYS A 26 6.71 -1.81 0.56
CA LYS A 26 7.00 -2.79 1.62
C LYS A 26 5.74 -3.55 1.97
N LYS A 27 5.82 -4.86 2.05
CA LYS A 27 4.72 -5.74 2.45
C LYS A 27 5.21 -6.70 3.53
N LEU A 28 4.49 -6.83 4.64
CA LEU A 28 4.79 -7.90 5.60
C LEU A 28 4.60 -9.28 4.96
N SER A 29 5.35 -10.25 5.47
CA SER A 29 5.21 -11.67 5.12
C SER A 29 3.80 -12.21 5.46
N THR A 30 3.18 -11.70 6.52
CA THR A 30 1.86 -12.13 7.02
C THR A 30 0.90 -10.95 7.25
N GLY A 31 -0.35 -11.22 7.65
CA GLY A 31 -1.33 -10.17 7.98
C GLY A 31 -2.13 -9.60 6.79
N TYR A 32 -1.93 -10.14 5.58
CA TYR A 32 -2.65 -9.74 4.37
C TYR A 32 -3.62 -10.82 3.90
N PRO A 33 -4.76 -10.42 3.28
CA PRO A 33 -5.54 -11.36 2.48
C PRO A 33 -4.71 -11.88 1.29
N LYS A 34 -5.04 -13.08 0.79
CA LYS A 34 -4.37 -13.66 -0.38
C LYS A 34 -4.52 -12.72 -1.59
N PHE A 35 -3.40 -12.24 -2.10
CA PHE A 35 -3.33 -11.38 -3.27
C PHE A 35 -1.92 -11.39 -3.86
N ASP A 36 -1.81 -11.71 -5.15
CA ASP A 36 -0.54 -11.72 -5.89
C ASP A 36 -0.25 -10.34 -6.47
N ILE A 37 0.77 -9.69 -5.93
CA ILE A 37 1.32 -8.44 -6.47
C ILE A 37 2.69 -8.74 -7.04
N ASP A 38 2.96 -8.11 -8.17
CA ASP A 38 4.23 -8.18 -8.87
C ASP A 38 5.43 -7.92 -7.93
N LYS A 39 6.34 -8.90 -7.85
CA LYS A 39 7.55 -8.86 -7.03
C LYS A 39 8.52 -7.77 -7.51
N GLU A 40 8.39 -7.29 -8.75
CA GLU A 40 9.20 -6.18 -9.23
C GLU A 40 8.92 -4.86 -8.52
N ILE A 41 7.77 -4.71 -7.86
CA ILE A 41 7.42 -3.47 -7.15
C ILE A 41 7.25 -3.66 -5.64
N ILE A 42 7.32 -4.90 -5.15
CA ILE A 42 7.17 -5.23 -3.74
C ILE A 42 8.45 -5.83 -3.18
N ASP A 43 8.86 -5.31 -2.02
CA ASP A 43 9.77 -5.93 -1.09
C ASP A 43 8.95 -6.58 0.03
N THR A 44 9.09 -7.89 0.19
CA THR A 44 8.56 -8.57 1.37
C THR A 44 9.55 -8.38 2.52
N VAL A 45 9.09 -7.80 3.62
CA VAL A 45 9.95 -7.35 4.73
C VAL A 45 9.38 -7.79 6.07
N GLU A 46 10.23 -7.79 7.10
CA GLU A 46 9.83 -8.00 8.49
C GLU A 46 9.30 -6.71 9.13
N PHE A 47 8.73 -6.85 10.33
CA PHE A 47 8.02 -5.77 11.03
C PHE A 47 8.84 -4.48 11.17
N ASP A 48 10.07 -4.58 11.68
CA ASP A 48 10.92 -3.41 11.95
C ASP A 48 11.23 -2.63 10.67
N GLU A 49 11.47 -3.34 9.57
CA GLU A 49 11.70 -2.74 8.27
C GLU A 49 10.41 -2.15 7.69
N PHE A 50 9.25 -2.77 7.93
CA PHE A 50 7.96 -2.23 7.51
C PHE A 50 7.68 -0.88 8.17
N ILE A 51 7.92 -0.75 9.49
CA ILE A 51 7.66 0.51 10.21
C ILE A 51 8.74 1.57 9.98
N ARG A 52 9.96 1.20 9.56
CA ARG A 52 11.03 2.17 9.27
C ARG A 52 10.61 3.21 8.23
N ILE A 53 10.90 4.48 8.48
CA ILE A 53 10.61 5.58 7.53
C ILE A 53 11.73 5.62 6.49
N GLU A 54 11.36 5.53 5.22
CA GLU A 54 12.32 5.46 4.12
C GLU A 54 11.84 6.30 2.93
N LYS A 55 12.77 7.01 2.29
CA LYS A 55 12.46 7.87 1.14
C LYS A 55 12.00 7.07 -0.08
N GLN A 56 12.58 5.87 -0.27
CA GLN A 56 12.46 5.05 -1.47
C GLN A 56 11.45 3.89 -1.35
N ARG A 57 10.97 3.60 -0.14
CA ARG A 57 10.11 2.45 0.11
C ARG A 57 8.88 2.81 0.94
N ILE A 58 7.71 2.50 0.41
CA ILE A 58 6.42 2.92 0.95
C ILE A 58 5.72 1.69 1.56
N PRO A 59 5.33 1.69 2.85
CA PRO A 59 4.49 0.64 3.41
C PRO A 59 3.18 0.48 2.64
N LEU A 60 2.86 -0.75 2.24
CA LEU A 60 1.64 -1.07 1.50
C LEU A 60 0.64 -1.81 2.40
N PHE A 61 -0.60 -1.36 2.32
CA PHE A 61 -1.76 -1.94 2.95
C PHE A 61 -2.78 -2.38 1.90
N ILE A 62 -3.66 -3.31 2.27
CA ILE A 62 -4.83 -3.70 1.47
C ILE A 62 -6.09 -3.23 2.19
N GLY A 63 -6.80 -2.26 1.61
CA GLY A 63 -8.10 -1.82 2.06
C GLY A 63 -9.22 -2.62 1.38
N SER A 64 -10.21 -3.05 2.15
CA SER A 64 -11.37 -3.78 1.66
C SER A 64 -12.64 -3.39 2.40
N GLN A 65 -13.79 -3.96 2.02
CA GLN A 65 -15.03 -3.80 2.78
C GLN A 65 -14.95 -4.33 4.23
N PHE A 66 -13.92 -5.10 4.58
CA PHE A 66 -13.68 -5.59 5.95
C PHE A 66 -12.61 -4.81 6.71
N GLY A 67 -12.14 -3.68 6.16
CA GLY A 67 -11.12 -2.83 6.76
C GLY A 67 -9.76 -2.91 6.05
N ILE A 68 -8.74 -2.41 6.74
CA ILE A 68 -7.35 -2.29 6.24
C ILE A 68 -6.51 -3.43 6.81
N HIS A 69 -5.68 -4.03 5.96
CA HIS A 69 -4.81 -5.15 6.27
C HIS A 69 -3.35 -4.86 5.89
N PRO A 70 -2.38 -5.09 6.80
CA PRO A 70 -2.57 -5.26 8.25
C PRO A 70 -3.34 -4.09 8.88
N ARG A 71 -3.99 -4.29 10.03
CA ARG A 71 -4.70 -3.18 10.70
C ARG A 71 -3.66 -2.24 11.32
N PHE A 72 -3.91 -0.94 11.31
CA PHE A 72 -2.99 0.02 11.93
C PHE A 72 -2.77 -0.25 13.43
N ASN A 73 -3.81 -0.69 14.15
CA ASN A 73 -3.72 -1.04 15.57
C ASN A 73 -2.81 -2.25 15.84
N ASP A 74 -2.59 -3.10 14.84
CA ASP A 74 -1.71 -4.28 14.95
C ASP A 74 -0.25 -3.92 14.62
N ILE A 75 0.02 -2.64 14.30
CA ILE A 75 1.34 -2.13 13.92
C ILE A 75 1.73 -1.02 14.88
N PRO A 76 2.20 -1.37 16.09
CA PRO A 76 2.65 -0.37 17.04
C PRO A 76 3.73 0.52 16.43
N ASN A 77 3.73 1.79 16.81
CA ASN A 77 4.67 2.80 16.32
C ASN A 77 4.66 3.01 14.80
N PHE A 78 3.61 2.61 14.08
CA PHE A 78 3.53 2.92 12.64
C PHE A 78 3.52 4.42 12.37
N PHE A 79 2.84 5.20 13.21
CA PHE A 79 2.71 6.66 13.08
C PHE A 79 3.75 7.40 13.93
N ASN A 80 5.01 6.95 13.90
CA ASN A 80 6.12 7.49 14.70
C ASN A 80 6.84 8.70 14.07
N GLY A 81 6.35 9.23 12.96
CA GLY A 81 6.94 10.36 12.24
C GLY A 81 6.23 10.63 10.93
N ASP A 82 6.54 11.78 10.32
CA ASP A 82 6.04 12.13 8.99
C ASP A 82 6.41 11.05 7.97
N ARG A 83 5.40 10.48 7.31
CA ARG A 83 5.62 9.36 6.39
C ARG A 83 4.56 9.24 5.31
N ALA A 84 4.98 8.67 4.19
CA ALA A 84 4.05 8.16 3.18
C ALA A 84 3.68 6.70 3.45
N PHE A 85 2.47 6.31 3.09
CA PHE A 85 2.02 4.91 3.01
C PHE A 85 0.98 4.75 1.91
N ALA A 86 0.75 3.51 1.47
CA ALA A 86 -0.15 3.20 0.37
C ALA A 86 -1.27 2.26 0.81
N ILE A 87 -2.49 2.49 0.34
CA ILE A 87 -3.62 1.57 0.51
C ILE A 87 -4.07 1.13 -0.87
N LEU A 88 -4.00 -0.18 -1.13
CA LEU A 88 -4.60 -0.80 -2.29
C LEU A 88 -6.04 -1.19 -1.99
N SER A 89 -6.98 -0.56 -2.69
CA SER A 89 -8.40 -0.82 -2.53
C SER A 89 -8.80 -2.06 -3.33
N LYS A 90 -9.22 -3.11 -2.63
CA LYS A 90 -9.54 -4.43 -3.19
C LYS A 90 -10.80 -5.00 -2.56
N SER A 91 -11.70 -5.52 -3.40
CA SER A 91 -12.79 -6.37 -2.92
C SER A 91 -12.27 -7.78 -2.61
N LEU A 92 -12.45 -8.21 -1.36
CA LEU A 92 -12.18 -9.61 -0.99
C LEU A 92 -13.25 -10.60 -1.48
N LEU A 93 -14.42 -10.11 -1.88
CA LEU A 93 -15.51 -10.95 -2.40
C LEU A 93 -15.36 -11.21 -3.89
N SER A 94 -15.09 -10.18 -4.70
CA SER A 94 -15.00 -10.32 -6.16
C SER A 94 -13.58 -10.51 -6.68
N GLY A 95 -12.58 -10.21 -5.85
CA GLY A 95 -11.19 -10.19 -6.27
C GLY A 95 -10.75 -8.86 -6.88
N ASN A 96 -11.69 -7.98 -7.28
CA ASN A 96 -11.39 -6.78 -8.05
C ASN A 96 -10.59 -5.75 -7.25
N VAL A 97 -9.61 -5.13 -7.91
CA VAL A 97 -8.87 -3.96 -7.42
C VAL A 97 -9.47 -2.70 -8.04
N SER A 98 -9.78 -1.68 -7.24
CA SER A 98 -10.25 -0.39 -7.75
C SER A 98 -9.10 0.60 -7.98
N GLY A 99 -8.01 0.47 -7.23
CA GLY A 99 -6.81 1.29 -7.41
C GLY A 99 -5.95 1.38 -6.16
N LEU A 100 -4.85 2.12 -6.27
CA LEU A 100 -3.93 2.42 -5.20
C LEU A 100 -4.09 3.88 -4.78
N SER A 101 -4.16 4.15 -3.48
CA SER A 101 -4.07 5.52 -2.95
C SER A 101 -2.80 5.69 -2.13
N LEU A 102 -2.08 6.78 -2.38
CA LEU A 102 -0.98 7.23 -1.53
C LEU A 102 -1.49 8.23 -0.51
N TYR A 103 -1.03 8.08 0.71
CA TYR A 103 -1.33 8.95 1.83
C TYR A 103 -0.05 9.48 2.42
N GLU A 104 -0.12 10.70 2.95
CA GLU A 104 0.91 11.29 3.78
C GLU A 104 0.35 11.49 5.19
N TYR A 105 1.02 10.91 6.18
CA TYR A 105 0.77 11.16 7.59
C TYR A 105 1.66 12.30 8.08
N LYS A 106 1.05 13.24 8.81
CA LYS A 106 1.70 14.38 9.45
C LYS A 106 1.62 14.22 10.96
N LEU A 107 2.78 14.03 11.61
CA LEU A 107 2.86 13.76 13.05
C LEU A 107 2.28 14.91 13.87
N GLU A 108 2.65 16.14 13.54
CA GLU A 108 2.18 17.35 14.24
C GLU A 108 0.65 17.50 14.23
N LYS A 109 0.01 17.02 13.16
CA LYS A 109 -1.45 17.11 12.99
C LYS A 109 -2.17 15.85 13.47
N ASN A 110 -1.42 14.79 13.77
CA ASN A 110 -1.92 13.43 14.04
C ASN A 110 -2.99 13.00 13.01
N LYS A 111 -2.74 13.29 11.73
CA LYS A 111 -3.69 13.07 10.62
C LYS A 111 -2.95 12.64 9.37
N TYR A 112 -3.62 11.86 8.54
CA TYR A 112 -3.15 11.52 7.21
C TYR A 112 -4.10 12.03 6.13
N TYR A 113 -3.52 12.36 4.98
CA TYR A 113 -4.24 12.95 3.84
C TYR A 113 -3.92 12.15 2.60
N LYS A 114 -4.92 11.94 1.74
CA LYS A 114 -4.70 11.33 0.44
C LYS A 114 -3.97 12.33 -0.44
N ILE A 115 -2.82 11.93 -0.99
CA ILE A 115 -1.99 12.80 -1.85
C ILE A 115 -2.00 12.36 -3.31
N HIS A 116 -2.27 11.09 -3.59
CA HIS A 116 -2.37 10.59 -4.96
C HIS A 116 -3.32 9.39 -5.07
N HIS A 117 -3.90 9.19 -6.25
CA HIS A 117 -4.67 8.00 -6.56
C HIS A 117 -4.32 7.46 -7.96
N TYR A 118 -3.99 6.18 -8.02
CA TYR A 118 -3.76 5.42 -9.24
C TYR A 118 -4.94 4.47 -9.45
N GLU A 119 -5.86 4.85 -10.32
CA GLU A 119 -7.02 4.01 -10.65
C GLU A 119 -6.61 2.72 -11.35
N ASN A 120 -7.45 1.71 -11.21
CA ASN A 120 -7.30 0.41 -11.87
C ASN A 120 -8.24 0.22 -13.09
N SER A 121 -8.78 1.31 -13.63
CA SER A 121 -9.59 1.35 -14.87
C SER A 121 -8.72 1.44 -16.13
#